data_AF-A0A371G3U3-F1
#
_entry.id   AF-A0A371G3U3-F1
#
_cell.length_a   1.000
_cell.length_b   1.000
_cell.length_c   1.000
_cell.angle_alpha   90.00
_cell.angle_beta   90.00
_cell.angle_gamma   90.00
#
_symmetry.space_group_name_H-M   'P 1'
#
loop_
_entity.id
_entity.type
_entity.pdbx_description
1 polymer ?
#
loop_
_entity_poly.entity_id
_entity_poly.type
_entity_poly.pdbx_seq_one_letter_code
_entity_poly.pdbx_strand_id
1 'polypeptide(L)'
;MGQLTLNKLGTVVSTYHLCMKYPMGKEVGRVWADHRVARRCYEDNLRIGSRPANKLDVNFLDLNLDPRCDNNRKRPLPAKNLKEINISLDPTHKAKIGTTLMQEGESHLISFLWENRDVFTWSPANMPGIDLEFMCHHLSISLGFQPVTQLQRQLGEEKRRAAWEENKKLLAAGFIRKIQYPPGWQM
;
A
#
# COMPACT_ATOMS: atom_id res chain seq x y z
N MET A 1 3.11 17.71 -23.91
CA MET A 1 4.54 18.01 -23.66
C MET A 1 5.13 16.91 -22.80
N GLY A 2 6.34 16.44 -23.10
CA GLY A 2 6.98 15.38 -22.33
C GLY A 2 7.81 15.89 -21.15
N GLN A 3 8.12 15.00 -20.20
CA GLN A 3 8.90 15.31 -19.00
C GLN A 3 10.27 15.93 -19.30
N LEU A 4 10.92 15.49 -20.39
CA LEU A 4 12.22 16.00 -20.82
C LEU A 4 12.18 17.50 -21.12
N THR A 5 11.09 17.99 -21.71
CA THR A 5 10.88 19.41 -22.04
C THR A 5 10.62 20.24 -20.78
N LEU A 6 9.84 19.70 -19.83
CA LEU A 6 9.52 20.37 -18.57
C LEU A 6 10.76 20.53 -17.67
N ASN A 7 11.59 19.48 -17.57
CA ASN A 7 12.83 19.54 -16.79
C ASN A 7 13.83 20.55 -17.39
N LYS A 8 13.93 20.63 -18.72
CA LYS A 8 14.78 21.63 -19.41
C LYS A 8 14.34 23.07 -19.14
N LEU A 9 13.04 23.30 -18.92
CA LEU A 9 12.48 24.62 -18.61
C LEU A 9 12.53 24.95 -17.12
N GLY A 10 13.04 24.05 -16.25
CA GLY A 10 13.00 24.25 -14.80
C GLY A 10 11.58 24.38 -14.24
N THR A 11 10.59 23.80 -14.92
CA THR A 11 9.19 23.96 -14.55
C THR A 11 8.83 23.09 -13.36
N VAL A 12 8.03 23.63 -12.44
CA VAL A 12 7.41 22.88 -11.35
C VAL A 12 5.90 22.78 -11.61
N VAL A 13 5.39 21.56 -11.74
CA VAL A 13 3.98 21.29 -11.99
C VAL A 13 3.31 20.84 -10.70
N SER A 14 2.26 21.54 -10.29
CA SER A 14 1.34 21.09 -9.24
C SER A 14 0.06 20.59 -9.88
N THR A 15 -0.11 19.27 -9.89
CA THR A 15 -1.34 18.62 -10.36
C THR A 15 -2.53 18.95 -9.47
N TYR A 16 -2.32 19.02 -8.15
CA TYR A 16 -3.36 19.37 -7.18
C TYR A 16 -3.94 20.78 -7.40
N HIS A 17 -3.07 21.77 -7.65
CA HIS A 17 -3.50 23.14 -7.91
C HIS A 17 -3.71 23.44 -9.40
N LEU A 18 -3.57 22.44 -10.27
CA LEU A 18 -3.65 22.56 -11.72
C LEU A 18 -2.81 23.75 -12.24
N CYS A 19 -1.58 23.88 -11.76
CA CYS A 19 -0.72 25.03 -12.04
C CYS A 19 0.69 24.58 -12.38
N MET A 20 1.29 25.22 -13.38
CA MET A 20 2.70 25.07 -13.72
C MET A 20 3.41 26.41 -13.48
N LYS A 21 4.50 26.38 -12.72
CA LYS A 21 5.39 27.52 -12.53
C LYS A 21 6.70 27.30 -13.27
N TYR A 22 7.30 28.35 -13.82
CA TYR A 22 8.60 28.25 -14.48
C TYR A 22 9.40 29.54 -14.34
N PRO A 23 10.74 29.45 -14.29
CA PRO A 23 11.60 30.63 -14.21
C PRO A 23 11.55 31.45 -15.50
N MET A 24 11.45 32.77 -15.36
CA MET A 24 11.54 33.75 -16.42
C MET A 24 12.55 34.82 -16.01
N GLY A 25 13.84 34.50 -16.10
CA GLY A 25 14.91 35.37 -15.60
C GLY A 25 14.87 35.51 -14.08
N LYS A 26 14.50 36.70 -13.57
CA LYS A 26 14.34 36.98 -12.14
C LYS A 26 12.90 36.77 -11.63
N GLU A 27 11.96 36.48 -12.52
CA GLU A 27 10.55 36.31 -12.20
C GLU A 27 10.10 34.85 -12.38
N VAL A 28 8.93 34.52 -11.83
CA VAL A 28 8.32 33.19 -11.98
C VAL A 28 7.02 33.32 -12.74
N GLY A 29 7.02 32.80 -13.97
CA GLY A 29 5.82 32.64 -14.79
C GLY A 29 4.90 31.59 -14.19
N ARG A 30 3.58 31.80 -14.28
CA ARG A 30 2.56 30.85 -13.83
C ARG A 30 1.52 30.62 -14.91
N VAL A 31 1.27 29.37 -15.21
CA VAL A 31 0.22 28.93 -16.12
C VAL A 31 -0.76 28.07 -15.33
N TRP A 32 -2.02 28.44 -15.37
CA TRP A 32 -3.11 27.68 -14.75
C TRP A 32 -3.78 26.83 -15.81
N ALA A 33 -4.05 25.58 -15.47
CA ALA A 33 -4.85 24.69 -16.29
C ALA A 33 -6.32 24.84 -15.91
N ASP A 34 -7.18 24.91 -16.93
CA ASP A 34 -8.62 24.90 -16.73
C ASP A 34 -9.07 23.49 -16.35
N HIS A 35 -9.64 23.36 -15.16
CA HIS A 35 -10.14 22.09 -14.64
C HIS A 35 -11.22 21.45 -15.51
N ARG A 36 -12.07 22.24 -16.18
CA ARG A 36 -13.12 21.73 -17.08
C ARG A 36 -12.50 21.10 -18.33
N VAL A 37 -11.46 21.74 -18.88
CA VAL A 37 -10.75 21.25 -20.06
C VAL A 37 -9.92 20.02 -19.70
N ALA A 38 -9.21 20.04 -18.57
CA ALA A 38 -8.44 18.90 -18.08
C ALA A 38 -9.32 17.66 -17.83
N ARG A 39 -10.52 17.87 -17.25
CA ARG A 39 -11.49 16.80 -17.03
C ARG A 39 -12.03 16.23 -18.34
N ARG A 40 -12.41 17.09 -19.30
CA ARG A 40 -12.86 16.64 -20.63
C ARG A 40 -11.78 15.84 -21.34
N CYS A 41 -10.52 16.29 -21.32
CA CYS A 41 -9.41 15.53 -21.91
C CYS A 41 -9.21 14.17 -21.23
N TYR A 42 -9.40 14.06 -19.91
CA TYR A 42 -9.31 12.78 -19.21
C TYR A 42 -10.46 11.83 -19.59
N GLU A 43 -11.69 12.34 -19.63
CA GLU A 43 -12.89 11.58 -20.05
C GLU A 43 -12.78 11.12 -21.52
N ASP A 44 -12.28 11.99 -22.40
CA ASP A 44 -12.07 11.67 -23.81
C ASP A 44 -10.98 10.60 -24.00
N ASN A 45 -9.90 10.63 -23.20
CA ASN A 45 -8.88 9.57 -23.21
C ASN A 45 -9.44 8.22 -22.74
N LEU A 46 -10.31 8.20 -21.73
CA LEU A 46 -10.95 6.96 -21.27
C LEU A 46 -11.88 6.36 -22.33
N ARG A 47 -12.51 7.19 -23.17
CA ARG A 47 -13.36 6.73 -24.28
C ARG A 47 -12.58 6.09 -25.43
N ILE A 48 -11.29 6.37 -25.57
CA ILE A 48 -10.44 5.76 -26.61
C ILE A 48 -10.19 4.26 -26.33
N GLY A 49 -10.35 3.79 -25.09
CA GLY A 49 -10.21 2.37 -24.71
C GLY A 49 -11.32 1.44 -25.22
N SER A 50 -12.39 1.97 -25.81
CA SER A 50 -13.54 1.18 -26.32
C SER A 50 -13.50 0.84 -27.82
N ARG A 51 -12.38 1.10 -28.53
CA ARG A 51 -12.21 0.63 -29.92
C ARG A 51 -11.44 -0.70 -29.96
N PRO A 52 -11.81 -1.66 -30.84
CA PRO A 52 -11.09 -2.91 -30.96
C PRO A 52 -9.69 -2.66 -31.53
N ALA A 53 -8.70 -3.22 -30.84
CA ALA A 53 -7.33 -3.54 -31.23
C ALA A 53 -6.72 -2.75 -32.41
N ASN A 54 -5.88 -1.76 -32.08
CA ASN A 54 -4.56 -1.64 -32.70
C ASN A 54 -3.53 -1.41 -31.60
N LYS A 55 -2.63 -2.38 -31.47
CA LYS A 55 -1.57 -2.51 -30.46
C LYS A 55 -0.71 -1.24 -30.43
N LEU A 56 -0.90 -0.39 -29.43
CA LEU A 56 0.12 0.58 -29.02
C LEU A 56 0.63 0.16 -27.65
N ASP A 57 1.90 -0.22 -27.61
CA ASP A 57 2.62 -0.65 -26.43
C ASP A 57 2.82 0.55 -25.50
N VAL A 58 1.85 0.83 -24.63
CA VAL A 58 1.94 1.95 -23.68
C VAL A 58 2.59 1.41 -22.41
N ASN A 59 3.92 1.61 -22.35
CA ASN A 59 4.71 1.40 -21.14
C ASN A 59 4.10 2.20 -19.98
N PHE A 60 3.46 1.50 -19.06
CA PHE A 60 3.01 2.04 -17.78
C PHE A 60 4.25 2.31 -16.91
N LEU A 61 4.83 3.51 -17.04
CA LEU A 61 5.87 3.95 -16.11
C LEU A 61 5.17 4.48 -14.85
N ASP A 62 5.26 3.67 -13.79
CA ASP A 62 4.92 4.00 -12.41
C ASP A 62 5.70 5.24 -11.94
N LEU A 63 5.06 6.42 -11.98
CA LEU A 63 5.65 7.67 -11.52
C LEU A 63 5.10 8.02 -10.14
N ASN A 64 5.91 7.74 -9.10
CA ASN A 64 5.68 8.19 -7.74
C ASN A 64 5.95 9.70 -7.62
N LEU A 65 4.95 10.47 -7.20
CA LEU A 65 4.96 11.94 -7.10
C LEU A 65 5.31 12.46 -5.67
N ASP A 66 5.99 11.68 -4.82
CA ASP A 66 6.29 12.13 -3.45
C ASP A 66 7.52 13.08 -3.42
N PRO A 67 7.36 14.37 -3.03
CA PRO A 67 8.45 15.35 -2.96
C PRO A 67 9.45 15.09 -1.83
N ARG A 68 9.27 14.06 -1.01
CA ARG A 68 10.23 13.65 0.03
C ARG A 68 11.43 12.86 -0.51
N CYS A 69 11.46 12.54 -1.81
CA CYS A 69 12.53 11.78 -2.45
C CYS A 69 13.76 12.65 -2.77
N ASP A 70 14.30 13.35 -1.78
CA ASP A 70 15.69 13.78 -1.83
C ASP A 70 16.53 12.71 -1.13
N ASN A 71 16.90 11.69 -1.89
CA ASN A 71 17.91 10.74 -1.43
C ASN A 71 18.56 10.05 -2.63
N ASN A 72 19.88 10.15 -2.72
CA ASN A 72 20.77 9.34 -3.56
C ASN A 72 20.68 7.81 -3.26
N ARG A 73 19.61 7.35 -2.61
CA ARG A 73 19.30 5.94 -2.42
C ARG A 73 18.59 5.48 -3.68
N LYS A 74 19.35 4.86 -4.59
CA LYS A 74 18.77 4.04 -5.67
C LYS A 74 17.70 3.18 -5.05
N ARG A 75 16.43 3.41 -5.40
CA ARG A 75 15.32 2.54 -4.98
C ARG A 75 15.72 1.12 -5.39
N PRO A 76 15.74 0.14 -4.47
CA PRO A 76 16.08 -1.22 -4.86
C PRO A 76 15.11 -1.63 -5.95
N LEU A 77 15.67 -1.97 -7.12
CA LEU A 77 14.88 -2.52 -8.21
C LEU A 77 14.28 -3.84 -7.72
N PRO A 78 13.05 -4.20 -8.13
CA PRO A 78 12.48 -5.49 -7.80
C PRO A 78 13.49 -6.58 -8.16
N ALA A 79 13.87 -7.41 -7.18
CA ALA A 79 14.78 -8.52 -7.43
C ALA A 79 14.13 -9.43 -8.48
N LYS A 80 14.71 -9.47 -9.69
CA LYS A 80 14.14 -10.19 -10.83
C LYS A 80 14.13 -11.70 -10.59
N ASN A 81 15.06 -12.20 -9.78
CA ASN A 81 15.22 -13.61 -9.45
C ASN A 81 15.34 -13.79 -7.94
N LEU A 82 14.46 -14.62 -7.37
CA LEU A 82 14.36 -14.92 -5.94
C LEU A 82 14.43 -16.43 -5.72
N LYS A 83 15.15 -16.85 -4.68
CA LYS A 83 15.21 -18.23 -4.19
C LYS A 83 14.47 -18.33 -2.86
N GLU A 84 13.68 -19.38 -2.70
CA GLU A 84 12.98 -19.67 -1.45
C GLU A 84 13.87 -20.45 -0.48
N ILE A 85 13.85 -20.05 0.79
CA ILE A 85 14.59 -20.67 1.89
C ILE A 85 13.67 -20.90 3.09
N ASN A 86 13.97 -21.89 3.92
CA ASN A 86 13.30 -22.10 5.21
C ASN A 86 14.08 -21.36 6.30
N ILE A 87 13.38 -20.59 7.14
CA ILE A 87 13.96 -19.82 8.25
C ILE A 87 13.78 -20.53 9.59
N SER A 88 13.02 -21.63 9.64
CA SER A 88 12.83 -22.39 10.87
C SER A 88 12.68 -23.90 10.60
N LEU A 89 12.47 -24.68 11.66
CA LEU A 89 12.15 -26.10 11.57
C LEU A 89 10.79 -26.36 10.91
N ASP A 90 9.87 -25.39 10.98
CA ASP A 90 8.58 -25.49 10.32
C ASP A 90 8.72 -25.22 8.81
N PRO A 91 8.29 -26.14 7.93
CA PRO A 91 8.40 -25.98 6.48
C PRO A 91 7.50 -24.88 5.90
N THR A 92 6.56 -24.35 6.66
CA THR A 92 5.72 -23.20 6.27
C THR A 92 6.43 -21.87 6.46
N HIS A 93 7.49 -21.83 7.28
CA HIS A 93 8.22 -20.61 7.60
C HIS A 93 9.29 -20.31 6.54
N LYS A 94 8.81 -19.82 5.39
CA LYS A 94 9.61 -19.56 4.21
C LYS A 94 9.84 -18.07 3.96
N ALA A 95 11.02 -17.74 3.45
CA ALA A 95 11.29 -16.42 2.87
C ALA A 95 11.98 -16.54 1.52
N LYS A 96 12.06 -15.40 0.84
CA LYS A 96 12.68 -15.29 -0.47
C LYS A 96 13.89 -14.35 -0.41
N ILE A 97 15.04 -14.84 -0.85
CA ILE A 97 16.30 -14.08 -0.95
C ILE A 97 16.71 -13.91 -2.42
N GLY A 98 17.46 -12.86 -2.73
CA GLY A 98 17.93 -12.62 -4.11
C GLY A 98 18.96 -13.65 -4.56
N THR A 99 18.86 -14.13 -5.79
CA THR A 99 19.80 -15.13 -6.35
C THR A 99 21.15 -14.53 -6.75
N THR A 100 21.31 -13.21 -6.68
CA THR A 100 22.55 -12.49 -7.05
C THR A 100 23.57 -12.44 -5.90
N LEU A 101 23.24 -13.01 -4.74
CA LEU A 101 24.14 -13.05 -3.59
C LEU A 101 25.30 -14.01 -3.88
N MET A 102 26.51 -13.62 -3.49
CA MET A 102 27.66 -14.54 -3.47
C MET A 102 27.41 -15.64 -2.44
N GLN A 103 27.94 -16.83 -2.67
CA GLN A 103 27.69 -18.02 -1.84
C GLN A 103 27.97 -17.78 -0.35
N GLU A 104 29.07 -17.09 -0.03
CA GLU A 104 29.40 -16.69 1.34
C GLU A 104 28.32 -15.79 1.95
N GLY A 105 27.91 -14.74 1.22
CA GLY A 105 26.87 -13.81 1.66
C GLY A 105 25.50 -14.48 1.81
N GLU A 106 25.17 -15.44 0.94
CA GLU A 106 23.96 -16.26 1.05
C GLU A 106 23.97 -17.08 2.34
N SER A 107 25.05 -17.81 2.63
CA SER A 107 25.16 -18.63 3.84
C SER A 107 25.10 -17.79 5.12
N HIS A 108 25.76 -16.64 5.16
CA HIS A 108 25.69 -15.72 6.30
C HIS A 108 24.28 -15.16 6.50
N LEU A 109 23.61 -14.75 5.41
CA LEU A 109 22.24 -14.24 5.49
C LEU A 109 21.25 -15.32 5.98
N ILE A 110 21.35 -16.54 5.46
CA ILE A 110 20.50 -17.66 5.91
C ILE A 110 20.70 -17.91 7.40
N SER A 111 21.96 -17.97 7.86
CA SER A 111 22.29 -18.19 9.28
C SER A 111 21.71 -17.07 10.15
N PHE A 112 21.92 -15.81 9.75
CA PHE A 112 21.38 -14.65 10.44
C PHE A 112 19.84 -14.69 10.55
N LEU A 113 19.14 -15.02 9.46
CA LEU A 113 17.69 -15.14 9.48
C LEU A 113 17.22 -16.25 10.42
N TRP A 114 17.95 -17.37 10.48
CA TRP A 114 17.63 -18.52 11.33
C TRP A 114 17.85 -18.23 12.82
N GLU A 115 18.91 -17.48 13.15
CA GLU A 115 19.20 -16.98 14.49
C GLU A 115 18.13 -16.01 14.97
N ASN A 116 17.59 -15.17 14.07
CA ASN A 116 16.58 -14.15 14.34
C ASN A 116 15.16 -14.58 13.90
N ARG A 117 14.88 -15.89 13.88
CA ARG A 117 13.61 -16.44 13.38
C ARG A 117 12.38 -16.02 14.21
N ASP A 118 12.61 -15.61 15.45
CA ASP A 118 11.62 -15.13 16.42
C ASP A 118 11.12 -13.71 16.14
N VAL A 119 11.89 -12.91 15.40
CA VAL A 119 11.47 -11.57 14.94
C VAL A 119 10.34 -11.65 13.90
N PHE A 120 10.19 -12.80 13.24
CA PHE A 120 9.17 -13.01 12.22
C PHE A 120 7.84 -13.46 12.82
N THR A 121 6.76 -12.96 12.24
CA THR A 121 5.39 -13.27 12.65
C THR A 121 4.73 -14.17 11.62
N TRP A 122 4.75 -15.47 11.89
CA TRP A 122 4.24 -16.51 10.99
C TRP A 122 2.73 -16.72 11.09
N SER A 123 2.17 -16.41 12.26
CA SER A 123 0.74 -16.42 12.53
C SER A 123 0.39 -15.26 13.48
N PRO A 124 -0.89 -14.89 13.58
CA PRO A 124 -1.33 -13.90 14.57
C PRO A 124 -0.92 -14.25 16.00
N ALA A 125 -0.77 -15.54 16.34
CA ALA A 125 -0.32 -15.97 17.67
C ALA A 125 1.14 -15.62 17.98
N ASN A 126 1.97 -15.36 16.95
CA ASN A 126 3.37 -14.94 17.14
C ASN A 126 3.51 -13.43 17.37
N MET A 127 2.41 -12.69 17.29
CA MET A 127 2.37 -11.26 17.58
C MET A 127 1.77 -11.08 18.98
N PRO A 128 2.57 -11.05 20.06
CA PRO A 128 2.02 -10.66 21.35
C PRO A 128 1.46 -9.24 21.18
N GLY A 129 0.15 -9.09 21.35
CA GLY A 129 -0.49 -7.78 21.28
C GLY A 129 0.13 -6.82 22.31
N ILE A 130 -0.16 -5.54 22.16
CA ILE A 130 0.22 -4.56 23.18
C ILE A 130 -0.65 -4.83 24.41
N ASP A 131 -0.02 -4.87 25.58
CA ASP A 131 -0.75 -5.00 26.85
C ASP A 131 -1.74 -3.85 26.98
N LEU A 132 -3.01 -4.18 27.22
CA LEU A 132 -4.08 -3.19 27.36
C LEU A 132 -3.88 -2.31 28.60
N GLU A 133 -3.17 -2.79 29.61
CA GLU A 133 -2.76 -1.97 30.76
C GLU A 133 -1.65 -0.99 30.40
N PHE A 134 -0.81 -1.34 29.41
CA PHE A 134 0.27 -0.48 28.94
C PHE A 134 -0.22 0.61 27.97
N MET A 135 -1.05 0.23 26.99
CA MET A 135 -1.57 1.17 25.99
C MET A 135 -2.97 0.79 25.55
N CYS A 136 -3.93 1.64 25.88
CA CYS A 136 -5.30 1.56 25.39
C CYS A 136 -5.72 2.89 24.78
N HIS A 137 -6.33 2.85 23.60
CA HIS A 137 -6.95 4.03 23.01
C HIS A 137 -8.42 4.11 23.43
N HIS A 138 -8.82 5.22 24.03
CA HIS A 138 -10.21 5.50 24.32
C HIS A 138 -10.80 6.38 23.21
N LEU A 139 -11.87 5.91 22.56
CA LEU A 139 -12.62 6.73 21.61
C LEU A 139 -13.60 7.61 22.38
N SER A 140 -13.35 8.92 22.40
CA SER A 140 -14.29 9.89 22.98
C SER A 140 -15.51 10.05 22.07
N ILE A 141 -16.67 9.60 22.54
CA ILE A 141 -17.95 9.74 21.85
C ILE A 141 -18.77 10.80 22.58
N SER A 142 -19.32 11.78 21.85
CA SER A 142 -20.18 12.81 22.43
C SER A 142 -21.43 12.20 23.06
N LEU A 143 -21.77 12.66 24.26
CA LEU A 143 -22.96 12.21 24.98
C LEU A 143 -24.22 12.45 24.12
N GLY A 144 -25.09 11.44 24.03
CA GLY A 144 -26.34 11.50 23.27
C GLY A 144 -26.27 10.98 21.83
N PHE A 145 -25.08 10.66 21.31
CA PHE A 145 -24.98 9.96 20.02
C PHE A 145 -25.53 8.55 20.12
N GLN A 146 -26.45 8.24 19.22
CA GLN A 146 -27.03 6.90 19.12
C GLN A 146 -26.12 5.99 18.30
N PRO A 147 -25.98 4.72 18.70
CA PRO A 147 -25.27 3.73 17.90
C PRO A 147 -25.98 3.51 16.58
N VAL A 148 -25.20 3.34 15.51
CA VAL A 148 -25.72 3.04 14.18
C VAL A 148 -25.32 1.63 13.82
N THR A 149 -26.29 0.75 13.64
CA THR A 149 -26.03 -0.59 13.13
C THR A 149 -25.87 -0.53 11.62
N GLN A 150 -24.77 -1.09 11.13
CA GLN A 150 -24.52 -1.24 9.71
C GLN A 150 -24.78 -2.68 9.30
N LEU A 151 -25.66 -2.86 8.31
CA LEU A 151 -25.92 -4.17 7.75
C LEU A 151 -24.64 -4.75 7.15
N GLN A 152 -24.36 -6.02 7.42
CA GLN A 152 -23.23 -6.71 6.84
C GLN A 152 -23.36 -6.74 5.31
N ARG A 153 -22.32 -6.28 4.61
CA ARG A 153 -22.29 -6.33 3.14
C ARG A 153 -22.26 -7.78 2.67
N GLN A 154 -23.04 -8.08 1.64
CA GLN A 154 -23.00 -9.39 0.99
C GLN A 154 -21.65 -9.60 0.32
N LEU A 155 -20.92 -10.63 0.76
CA LEU A 155 -19.67 -11.07 0.16
C LEU A 155 -19.90 -12.34 -0.65
N GLY A 156 -19.23 -12.44 -1.81
CA GLY A 156 -19.13 -13.68 -2.56
C GLY A 156 -18.55 -14.80 -1.69
N GLU A 157 -18.88 -16.05 -2.00
CA GLU A 157 -18.60 -17.21 -1.13
C GLU A 157 -17.13 -17.36 -0.77
N GLU A 158 -16.24 -17.18 -1.75
CA GLU A 158 -14.79 -17.25 -1.56
C GLU A 158 -14.31 -16.23 -0.51
N LYS A 159 -14.72 -14.96 -0.66
CA LYS A 159 -14.36 -13.88 0.28
C LYS A 159 -14.94 -14.13 1.67
N ARG A 160 -16.17 -14.64 1.74
CA ARG A 160 -16.83 -14.97 3.00
C ARG A 160 -16.09 -16.08 3.75
N ARG A 161 -15.66 -17.12 3.03
CA ARG A 161 -14.88 -18.23 3.59
C ARG A 161 -13.51 -17.75 4.07
N ALA A 162 -12.81 -16.94 3.28
CA ALA A 162 -11.52 -16.38 3.68
C ALA A 162 -11.64 -15.50 4.93
N ALA A 163 -12.64 -14.61 5.00
CA ALA A 163 -12.88 -13.77 6.16
C ALA A 163 -13.24 -14.60 7.42
N TRP A 164 -13.99 -15.68 7.25
CA TRP A 164 -14.34 -16.58 8.35
C TRP A 164 -13.12 -17.31 8.92
N GLU A 165 -12.26 -17.86 8.06
CA GLU A 165 -11.03 -18.52 8.50
C GLU A 165 -10.06 -17.53 9.16
N GLU A 166 -9.96 -16.30 8.64
CA GLU A 166 -9.14 -15.27 9.27
C GLU A 166 -9.69 -14.85 10.63
N ASN A 167 -11.00 -14.64 10.76
CA ASN A 167 -11.65 -14.35 12.04
C ASN A 167 -11.38 -15.43 13.09
N LYS A 168 -11.38 -16.72 12.71
CA LYS A 168 -11.04 -17.81 13.64
C LYS A 168 -9.61 -17.68 14.16
N LYS A 169 -8.65 -17.37 13.28
CA LYS A 169 -7.24 -17.19 13.67
C LYS A 169 -7.07 -16.00 14.62
N LEU A 170 -7.70 -14.87 14.30
CA LEU A 170 -7.64 -13.66 15.14
C LEU A 170 -8.31 -13.88 16.51
N LEU A 171 -9.42 -14.62 16.54
CA LEU A 171 -10.09 -14.99 17.80
C LEU A 171 -9.23 -15.93 18.64
N ALA A 172 -8.59 -16.93 18.02
CA ALA A 172 -7.69 -17.85 18.71
C ALA A 172 -6.44 -17.15 19.27
N ALA A 173 -5.94 -16.12 18.58
CA ALA A 173 -4.84 -15.28 19.03
C ALA A 173 -5.26 -14.23 20.08
N GLY A 174 -6.55 -14.07 20.36
CA GLY A 174 -7.07 -13.11 21.35
C GLY A 174 -7.10 -11.65 20.89
N PHE A 175 -6.86 -11.36 19.60
CA PHE A 175 -6.88 -9.99 19.07
C PHE A 175 -8.29 -9.43 18.92
N ILE A 176 -9.26 -10.31 18.74
CA ILE A 176 -10.68 -9.96 18.71
C ILE A 176 -11.42 -10.77 19.77
N ARG A 177 -12.54 -10.23 20.23
CA ARG A 177 -13.45 -10.92 21.15
C ARG A 177 -14.88 -10.78 20.67
N LYS A 178 -15.71 -11.78 20.97
CA LYS A 178 -17.15 -11.67 20.76
C LYS A 178 -17.72 -10.66 21.75
N ILE A 179 -18.56 -9.75 21.26
CA ILE A 179 -19.31 -8.81 22.07
C ILE A 179 -20.81 -9.05 21.85
N GLN A 180 -21.60 -8.82 22.90
CA GLN A 180 -23.05 -8.74 22.78
C GLN A 180 -23.45 -7.27 22.74
N TYR A 181 -24.21 -6.89 21.73
CA TYR A 181 -24.76 -5.54 21.66
C TYR A 181 -25.89 -5.38 22.70
N PRO A 182 -26.01 -4.20 23.34
CA PRO A 182 -27.09 -3.93 24.27
C PRO A 182 -28.48 -4.08 23.63
N PRO A 183 -29.51 -4.44 24.41
CA PRO A 183 -30.89 -4.44 23.93
C PRO A 183 -31.27 -3.02 23.43
N GLY A 184 -31.65 -2.91 22.16
CA GLY A 184 -31.99 -1.62 21.51
C GLY A 184 -31.13 -1.26 20.29
N TRP A 185 -30.03 -1.98 20.06
CA TRP A 185 -29.24 -1.88 18.83
C TRP A 185 -29.89 -2.79 17.78
N GLN A 186 -30.80 -2.26 16.95
CA GLN A 186 -31.49 -3.05 15.92
C GLN A 186 -30.51 -3.44 14.80
N MET A 187 -30.44 -4.74 14.45
CA MET A 187 -29.71 -5.25 13.27
C MET A 187 -30.55 -5.23 12.00
#